data_AF-A0A831PKR9-F1
#
_entry.id   AF-A0A831PKR9-F1
#
_cell.length_a   1.000
_cell.length_b   1.000
_cell.length_c   1.000
_cell.angle_alpha   90.00
_cell.angle_beta   90.00
_cell.angle_gamma   90.00
#
_symmetry.space_group_name_H-M   'P 1'
#
loop_
_entity.id
_entity.type
_entity.pdbx_description
1 polymer ?
#
loop_
_entity_poly.entity_id
_entity_poly.type
_entity_poly.pdbx_seq_one_letter_code
_entity_poly.pdbx_strand_id
1 'polypeptide(L)'
;MYDLGIIALIGIAAFVMLLRGDPKWTLPPLIGAVALFLVPAVVMYTIAFFAPQGSPLPPLFEIRQGEFFPYPYPAGSLQEALERNYKAIHETYEALLTAQRVSAAAVFTVAYTETLLHIISTAAGAPGVVVQLSKFAMYFSKVGDPVLQISLTTYNAATAFVMIFHFLEFMAGAAVKMAVPLLALSLLAVIFGPTRALGGALLFFALIMIVPSYIGYYLAPVGKEFAAWGVETA
;
A
#
# COMPACT_ATOMS: atom_id res chain seq x y z
N MET A 1 -14.01 21.06 -1.29
CA MET A 1 -14.96 21.77 -0.38
C MET A 1 -15.62 20.87 0.68
N TYR A 2 -15.35 19.55 0.74
CA TYR A 2 -15.86 18.67 1.82
C TYR A 2 -15.08 18.80 3.15
N ASP A 3 -13.78 19.13 3.12
CA ASP A 3 -12.96 19.24 4.34
C ASP A 3 -13.36 20.39 5.25
N LEU A 4 -13.81 21.53 4.70
CA LEU A 4 -14.40 22.62 5.49
C LEU A 4 -15.65 22.15 6.23
N GLY A 5 -16.45 21.27 5.62
CA GLY A 5 -17.62 20.67 6.25
C GLY A 5 -17.26 19.72 7.39
N ILE A 6 -16.24 18.86 7.21
CA ILE A 6 -15.75 17.96 8.25
C ILE A 6 -15.10 18.74 9.39
N ILE A 7 -14.27 19.74 9.08
CA ILE A 7 -13.64 20.62 10.07
C ILE A 7 -14.69 21.42 10.84
N ALA A 8 -15.70 21.96 10.16
CA ALA A 8 -16.82 22.63 10.80
C ALA A 8 -17.60 21.66 11.71
N LEU A 9 -17.85 20.42 11.26
CA LEU A 9 -18.51 19.39 12.07
C LEU A 9 -17.70 19.02 13.30
N ILE A 10 -16.37 18.91 13.19
CA ILE A 10 -15.47 18.69 14.33
C ILE A 10 -15.60 19.85 15.32
N GLY A 11 -15.50 21.10 14.83
CA GLY A 11 -15.61 22.30 15.66
C GLY A 11 -16.97 22.40 16.37
N ILE A 12 -18.07 22.15 15.65
CA ILE A 12 -19.43 22.16 16.20
C ILE A 12 -19.60 21.05 17.22
N ALA A 13 -19.17 19.81 16.92
CA ALA A 13 -19.30 18.69 17.83
C ALA A 13 -18.50 18.92 19.12
N ALA A 14 -17.26 19.41 19.02
CA ALA A 14 -16.44 19.75 20.19
C ALA A 14 -17.08 20.89 21.01
N PHE A 15 -17.54 21.95 20.35
CA PHE A 15 -18.16 23.10 21.02
C PHE A 15 -19.45 22.74 21.75
N VAL A 16 -20.34 21.98 21.10
CA VAL A 16 -21.60 21.51 21.71
C VAL A 16 -21.33 20.64 22.94
N MET A 17 -20.28 19.83 22.92
CA MET A 17 -19.92 18.97 24.04
C MET A 17 -19.31 19.71 25.21
N LEU A 18 -18.52 20.75 24.93
CA LEU A 18 -18.02 21.66 25.96
C LEU A 18 -19.16 22.44 26.61
N LEU A 19 -20.10 22.97 25.81
CA LEU A 19 -21.28 23.69 26.32
C LEU A 19 -22.19 22.81 27.18
N ARG A 20 -22.30 21.52 26.87
CA ARG A 20 -23.08 20.55 27.66
C ARG A 20 -22.38 20.07 28.93
N GLY A 21 -21.15 20.52 29.20
CA GLY A 21 -20.39 20.11 30.39
C GLY A 21 -19.94 18.65 30.34
N ASP A 22 -19.77 18.08 29.13
CA ASP A 22 -19.48 16.66 28.90
C ASP A 22 -18.09 16.48 28.24
N PRO A 23 -17.00 17.00 28.86
CA PRO A 23 -15.70 17.19 28.21
C PRO A 23 -15.05 15.87 27.74
N LYS A 24 -15.34 14.75 28.42
CA LYS A 24 -14.86 13.41 28.04
C LYS A 24 -15.29 12.99 26.64
N TRP A 25 -16.37 13.57 26.11
CA TRP A 25 -16.90 13.23 24.79
C TRP A 25 -16.34 14.11 23.67
N THR A 26 -15.55 15.14 23.99
CA THR A 26 -14.83 15.94 22.98
C THR A 26 -13.74 15.13 22.25
N LEU A 27 -13.32 14.00 22.83
CA LEU A 27 -12.30 13.10 22.30
C LEU A 27 -12.65 12.54 20.90
N PRO A 28 -13.80 11.90 20.65
CA PRO A 28 -14.13 11.42 19.30
C PRO A 28 -14.11 12.50 18.19
N PRO A 29 -14.66 13.72 18.40
CA PRO A 29 -14.48 14.84 17.46
C PRO A 29 -13.01 15.22 17.25
N LEU A 30 -12.22 15.30 18.32
CA LEU A 30 -10.76 15.52 18.24
C LEU A 30 -10.05 14.38 17.49
N ILE A 31 -10.50 13.14 17.66
CA ILE A 31 -10.00 11.97 16.91
C ILE A 31 -10.35 12.08 15.42
N GLY A 32 -11.47 12.72 15.07
CA GLY A 32 -11.77 13.10 13.69
C GLY A 32 -10.73 14.05 13.09
N ALA A 33 -10.23 15.02 13.87
CA ALA A 33 -9.11 15.87 13.46
C ALA A 33 -7.78 15.11 13.40
N VAL A 34 -7.55 14.16 14.31
CA VAL A 34 -6.41 13.22 14.28
C VAL A 34 -6.42 12.40 12.98
N ALA A 35 -7.58 11.95 12.51
CA ALA A 35 -7.70 11.20 11.25
C ALA A 35 -7.25 12.02 10.03
N LEU A 36 -7.55 13.32 10.03
CA LEU A 36 -7.23 14.23 8.93
C LEU A 36 -5.76 14.65 8.90
N PHE A 37 -5.17 14.90 10.07
CA PHE A 37 -3.84 15.51 10.16
C PHE A 37 -2.77 14.60 10.77
N LEU A 38 -3.11 13.87 11.83
CA LEU A 38 -2.14 13.05 12.55
C LEU A 38 -1.88 11.72 11.85
N VAL A 39 -2.90 11.06 11.30
CA VAL A 39 -2.73 9.77 10.59
C VAL A 39 -1.76 9.90 9.41
N PRO A 40 -1.94 10.86 8.48
CA PRO A 40 -0.97 11.05 7.41
C PRO A 40 0.42 11.36 7.94
N ALA A 41 0.52 12.22 8.95
CA ALA A 41 1.79 12.62 9.53
C ALA A 41 2.54 11.45 10.16
N VAL A 42 1.89 10.70 11.04
CA VAL A 42 2.49 9.55 11.73
C VAL A 42 2.90 8.48 10.72
N VAL A 43 2.05 8.19 9.73
CA VAL A 43 2.40 7.22 8.67
C VAL A 43 3.61 7.70 7.88
N MET A 44 3.63 8.96 7.44
CA MET A 44 4.77 9.52 6.72
C MET A 44 6.04 9.46 7.57
N TYR A 45 6.02 9.94 8.81
CA TYR A 45 7.20 9.95 9.68
C TYR A 45 7.70 8.54 10.02
N THR A 46 6.78 7.59 10.20
CA THR A 46 7.15 6.19 10.45
C THR A 46 7.83 5.60 9.22
N ILE A 47 7.26 5.80 8.03
CA ILE A 47 7.84 5.28 6.79
C ILE A 47 9.17 6.00 6.47
N ALA A 48 9.23 7.32 6.68
CA ALA A 48 10.45 8.11 6.52
C ALA A 48 11.58 7.65 7.45
N PHE A 49 11.25 7.18 8.66
CA PHE A 49 12.24 6.63 9.58
C PHE A 49 12.88 5.34 9.06
N PHE A 50 12.13 4.51 8.34
CA PHE A 50 12.62 3.25 7.76
C PHE A 50 13.10 3.37 6.31
N ALA A 51 12.78 4.47 5.62
CA ALA A 51 13.19 4.70 4.26
C ALA A 51 14.69 5.05 4.18
N PRO A 52 15.41 4.58 3.14
CA PRO A 52 16.76 5.04 2.86
C PRO A 52 16.85 6.58 2.78
N GLN A 53 17.96 7.16 3.24
CA GLN A 53 18.17 8.61 3.13
C GLN A 53 18.12 9.05 1.65
N GLY A 54 17.21 9.97 1.34
CA GLY A 54 17.01 10.47 -0.02
C GLY A 54 15.89 9.77 -0.82
N SER A 55 15.17 8.81 -0.23
CA SER A 55 13.97 8.26 -0.87
C SER A 55 12.91 9.36 -1.10
N PRO A 56 12.34 9.48 -2.32
CA PRO A 56 11.36 10.50 -2.63
C PRO A 56 10.01 10.14 -1.98
N LEU A 57 9.86 10.50 -0.70
CA LEU A 57 8.58 10.38 -0.01
C LEU A 57 7.70 11.59 -0.33
N PRO A 58 6.41 11.36 -0.65
CA PRO A 58 5.46 12.44 -0.85
C PRO A 58 5.42 13.37 0.38
N PRO A 59 5.59 14.70 0.23
CA PRO A 59 5.47 15.59 1.37
C PRO A 59 4.03 15.62 1.90
N LEU A 60 3.85 15.91 3.19
CA LEU A 60 2.51 16.11 3.77
C LEU A 60 1.88 17.42 3.29
N PHE A 61 2.71 18.44 3.06
CA PHE A 61 2.30 19.77 2.68
C PHE A 61 3.16 20.30 1.54
N GLU A 62 2.55 21.04 0.63
CA GLU A 62 3.19 21.86 -0.37
C GLU A 62 3.05 23.34 -0.02
N ILE A 63 4.10 24.10 -0.33
CA ILE A 63 4.04 25.55 -0.27
C ILE A 63 3.61 26.03 -1.65
N ARG A 64 2.39 26.56 -1.75
CA ARG A 64 1.87 27.16 -2.98
C ARG A 64 2.18 28.67 -2.99
N GLN A 65 2.74 29.16 -4.10
CA GLN A 65 3.03 30.59 -4.25
C GLN A 65 1.74 31.41 -4.11
N GLY A 66 1.73 32.37 -3.19
CA GLY A 66 0.59 33.24 -2.91
C GLY A 66 -0.29 32.82 -1.74
N GLU A 67 -0.05 31.65 -1.13
CA GLU A 67 -0.81 31.16 0.03
C GLU A 67 0.03 31.22 1.30
N PHE A 68 -0.53 31.87 2.34
CA PHE A 68 0.19 32.12 3.60
C PHE A 68 0.33 30.87 4.47
N PHE A 69 -0.48 29.83 4.22
CA PHE A 69 -0.50 28.58 4.98
C PHE A 69 -0.07 27.39 4.11
N PRO A 70 0.66 26.40 4.68
CA PRO A 70 1.01 25.17 3.98
C PRO A 70 -0.24 24.43 3.48
N TYR A 71 -0.22 24.01 2.21
CA TYR A 71 -1.34 23.31 1.59
C TYR A 71 -1.18 21.80 1.70
N PRO A 72 -2.21 21.02 2.09
CA PRO A 72 -2.10 19.57 2.11
C PRO A 72 -1.75 19.05 0.71
N TYR A 73 -0.71 18.23 0.62
CA TYR A 73 -0.19 17.79 -0.67
C TYR A 73 -0.71 16.39 -1.06
N PRO A 74 -0.98 16.15 -2.36
CA PRO A 74 -1.49 17.08 -3.39
C PRO A 74 -2.99 17.40 -3.29
N ALA A 75 -3.70 16.89 -2.29
CA ALA A 75 -5.17 16.90 -2.26
C ALA A 75 -5.74 18.06 -1.41
N GLY A 76 -6.80 18.70 -1.89
CA GLY A 76 -7.53 19.74 -1.15
C GLY A 76 -8.68 19.21 -0.28
N SER A 77 -8.94 17.89 -0.31
CA SER A 77 -9.89 17.23 0.57
C SER A 77 -9.51 15.79 0.93
N LEU A 78 -10.04 15.26 2.03
CA LEU A 78 -9.87 13.86 2.42
C LEU A 78 -10.35 12.90 1.31
N GLN A 79 -11.47 13.20 0.65
CA GLN A 79 -11.98 12.39 -0.46
C GLN A 79 -10.95 12.28 -1.60
N GLU A 80 -10.43 13.43 -2.04
CA GLU A 80 -9.43 13.53 -3.10
C GLU A 80 -8.11 12.86 -2.69
N ALA A 81 -7.72 12.95 -1.41
CA ALA A 81 -6.56 12.25 -0.87
C ALA A 81 -6.75 10.72 -0.93
N LEU A 82 -7.93 10.21 -0.57
CA LEU A 82 -8.23 8.78 -0.62
C LEU A 82 -8.29 8.26 -2.06
N GLU A 83 -8.83 9.03 -3.01
CA GLU A 83 -8.86 8.68 -4.43
C GLU A 83 -7.45 8.62 -5.03
N ARG A 84 -6.62 9.62 -4.71
CA ARG A 84 -5.20 9.61 -5.07
C ARG A 84 -4.47 8.41 -4.49
N ASN A 85 -4.67 8.14 -3.20
CA ASN A 85 -4.04 7.01 -2.52
C ASN A 85 -4.45 5.69 -3.17
N TYR A 86 -5.75 5.51 -3.44
CA TYR A 86 -6.28 4.34 -4.15
C TYR A 86 -5.62 4.17 -5.52
N LYS A 87 -5.55 5.23 -6.32
CA LYS A 87 -4.91 5.18 -7.64
C LYS A 87 -3.45 4.73 -7.55
N ALA A 88 -2.67 5.33 -6.64
CA ALA A 88 -1.27 4.96 -6.46
C ALA A 88 -1.09 3.49 -6.01
N ILE A 89 -1.96 3.02 -5.10
CA ILE A 89 -1.94 1.63 -4.62
C ILE A 89 -2.31 0.67 -5.75
N HIS A 90 -3.37 0.96 -6.51
CA HIS A 90 -3.84 0.13 -7.62
C HIS A 90 -2.77 -0.02 -8.71
N GLU A 91 -2.16 1.09 -9.15
CA GLU A 91 -1.06 1.06 -10.12
C GLU A 91 0.14 0.23 -9.61
N THR A 92 0.44 0.33 -8.31
CA THR A 92 1.54 -0.43 -7.71
C THR A 92 1.20 -1.91 -7.63
N TYR A 93 -0.03 -2.25 -7.26
CA TYR A 93 -0.53 -3.61 -7.26
C TYR A 93 -0.43 -4.25 -8.65
N GLU A 94 -0.87 -3.56 -9.71
CA GLU A 94 -0.78 -4.08 -11.08
C GLU A 94 0.67 -4.30 -11.54
N ALA A 95 1.57 -3.37 -11.19
CA ALA A 95 2.99 -3.50 -11.48
C ALA A 95 3.61 -4.72 -10.77
N LEU A 96 3.32 -4.88 -9.48
CA LEU A 96 3.76 -6.02 -8.69
C LEU A 96 3.19 -7.35 -9.19
N LEU A 97 1.93 -7.38 -9.59
CA LEU A 97 1.30 -8.55 -10.19
C LEU A 97 1.96 -8.94 -11.50
N THR A 98 2.37 -7.95 -12.30
CA THR A 98 3.13 -8.17 -13.53
C THR A 98 4.50 -8.77 -13.20
N ALA A 99 5.25 -8.17 -12.27
CA ALA A 99 6.55 -8.69 -11.82
C ALA A 99 6.43 -10.12 -11.28
N GLN A 100 5.37 -10.42 -10.52
CA GLN A 100 5.08 -11.76 -10.02
C GLN A 100 4.84 -12.76 -11.16
N ARG A 101 4.08 -12.38 -12.19
CA ARG A 101 3.80 -13.27 -13.33
C ARG A 101 5.03 -13.53 -14.19
N VAL A 102 5.86 -12.52 -14.42
CA VAL A 102 7.10 -12.66 -15.19
C VAL A 102 8.09 -13.55 -14.42
N SER A 103 8.29 -13.29 -13.13
CA SER A 103 9.15 -14.14 -12.29
C SER A 103 8.63 -15.57 -12.17
N ALA A 104 7.31 -15.78 -12.09
CA ALA A 104 6.72 -17.12 -12.14
C ALA A 104 7.06 -17.84 -13.45
N ALA A 105 6.91 -17.16 -14.59
CA ALA A 105 7.25 -17.71 -15.90
C ALA A 105 8.73 -18.08 -15.98
N ALA A 106 9.64 -17.22 -15.49
CA ALA A 106 11.07 -17.50 -15.42
C ALA A 106 11.38 -18.76 -14.59
N VAL A 107 10.79 -18.88 -13.40
CA VAL A 107 10.93 -20.09 -12.55
C VAL A 107 10.44 -21.34 -13.29
N PHE A 108 9.28 -21.28 -13.94
CA PHE A 108 8.75 -22.42 -14.69
C PHE A 108 9.64 -22.81 -15.88
N THR A 109 10.17 -21.85 -16.64
CA THR A 109 11.06 -22.12 -17.77
C THR A 109 12.36 -22.79 -17.32
N VAL A 110 12.96 -22.30 -16.23
CA VAL A 110 14.20 -22.87 -15.71
C VAL A 110 13.97 -24.28 -15.12
N ALA A 111 12.90 -24.48 -14.34
CA ALA A 111 12.54 -25.79 -13.80
C ALA A 111 12.16 -26.82 -14.89
N TYR A 112 11.49 -26.39 -15.96
CA TYR A 112 11.21 -27.24 -17.12
C TYR A 112 12.49 -27.68 -17.82
N THR A 113 13.47 -26.77 -17.94
CA THR A 113 14.79 -27.09 -18.51
C THR A 113 15.54 -28.13 -17.67
N GLU A 114 15.51 -28.02 -16.34
CA GLU A 114 16.06 -29.05 -15.44
C GLU A 114 15.39 -30.40 -15.63
N THR A 115 14.06 -30.41 -15.74
CA THR A 115 13.29 -31.64 -15.92
C THR A 115 13.64 -32.33 -17.24
N LEU A 116 13.75 -31.58 -18.33
CA LEU A 116 14.20 -32.11 -19.63
C LEU A 116 15.62 -32.67 -19.54
N LEU A 117 16.54 -31.97 -18.88
CA LEU A 117 17.91 -32.47 -18.68
C LEU A 117 17.94 -33.77 -17.91
N HIS A 118 17.14 -33.88 -16.85
CA HIS A 118 17.01 -35.12 -16.10
C HIS A 118 16.46 -36.25 -16.97
N ILE A 119 15.38 -36.02 -17.71
CA ILE A 119 14.80 -37.02 -18.62
C ILE A 119 15.83 -37.49 -19.66
N ILE A 120 16.51 -36.56 -20.33
CA ILE A 120 17.51 -36.89 -21.36
C ILE A 120 18.71 -37.60 -20.72
N SER A 121 19.17 -37.19 -19.53
CA SER A 121 20.26 -37.88 -18.81
C SER A 121 19.91 -39.32 -18.42
N THR A 122 18.64 -39.58 -18.07
CA THR A 122 18.16 -40.93 -17.76
C THR A 122 17.93 -41.78 -19.01
N ALA A 123 17.66 -41.17 -20.16
CA ALA A 123 17.39 -41.87 -21.42
C ALA A 123 18.63 -42.06 -22.32
N ALA A 124 19.69 -41.27 -22.12
CA ALA A 124 20.85 -41.24 -23.00
C ALA A 124 21.90 -42.32 -22.67
N GLY A 125 21.96 -43.38 -23.48
CA GLY A 125 23.01 -44.41 -23.41
C GLY A 125 24.25 -44.16 -24.30
N ALA A 126 24.26 -43.10 -25.11
CA ALA A 126 25.31 -42.86 -26.11
C ALA A 126 26.39 -41.87 -25.62
N PRO A 127 27.71 -42.17 -25.76
CA PRO A 127 28.79 -41.36 -25.20
C PRO A 127 28.80 -39.89 -25.64
N GLY A 128 28.46 -39.60 -26.91
CA GLY A 128 28.39 -38.24 -27.43
C GLY A 128 27.28 -37.39 -26.79
N VAL A 129 26.15 -38.02 -26.42
CA VAL A 129 25.03 -37.38 -25.75
C VAL A 129 25.39 -37.07 -24.30
N VAL A 130 26.11 -37.97 -23.62
CA VAL A 130 26.62 -37.77 -22.26
C VAL A 130 27.58 -36.57 -22.19
N VAL A 131 28.48 -36.42 -23.16
CA VAL A 131 29.42 -35.28 -23.21
C VAL A 131 28.70 -33.95 -23.46
N GLN A 132 27.68 -33.91 -24.32
CA GLN A 132 26.88 -32.71 -24.55
C GLN A 132 26.03 -32.34 -23.33
N LEU A 133 25.37 -33.32 -22.71
CA LEU A 133 24.65 -33.13 -21.46
C LEU A 133 25.56 -32.61 -20.35
N SER A 134 26.78 -33.12 -20.24
CA SER A 134 27.74 -32.68 -19.23
C SER A 134 28.17 -31.22 -19.42
N LYS A 135 28.39 -30.79 -20.66
CA LYS A 135 28.69 -29.38 -20.98
C LYS A 135 27.51 -28.47 -20.67
N PHE A 136 26.30 -28.90 -21.02
CA PHE A 136 25.09 -28.13 -20.76
C PHE A 136 24.74 -28.07 -19.27
N ALA A 137 24.86 -29.17 -18.53
CA ALA A 137 24.68 -29.23 -17.08
C ALA A 137 25.70 -28.33 -16.35
N MET A 138 26.95 -28.29 -16.82
CA MET A 138 27.98 -27.40 -16.26
C MET A 138 27.69 -25.92 -16.55
N TYR A 139 27.13 -25.60 -17.72
CA TYR A 139 26.64 -24.25 -18.03
C TYR A 139 25.43 -23.88 -17.15
N PHE A 140 24.49 -24.81 -17.00
CA PHE A 140 23.31 -24.63 -16.17
C PHE A 140 23.67 -24.45 -14.68
N SER A 141 24.61 -25.22 -14.13
CA SER A 141 25.10 -25.01 -12.76
C SER A 141 25.77 -23.64 -12.56
N LYS A 142 26.40 -23.09 -13.60
CA LYS A 142 27.05 -21.77 -13.52
C LYS A 142 26.10 -20.59 -13.73
N VAL A 143 25.02 -20.79 -14.49
CA VAL A 143 24.14 -19.70 -14.94
C VAL A 143 22.68 -19.98 -14.60
N GLY A 144 22.17 -21.17 -14.91
CA GLY A 144 20.79 -21.58 -14.65
C GLY A 144 20.43 -21.67 -13.17
N ASP A 145 21.27 -22.26 -12.32
CA ASP A 145 21.01 -22.40 -10.88
C ASP A 145 21.01 -21.02 -10.15
N PRO A 146 21.98 -20.12 -10.37
CA PRO A 146 21.88 -18.75 -9.86
C PRO A 146 20.64 -17.99 -10.35
N VAL A 147 20.27 -18.14 -11.63
CA VAL A 147 19.05 -17.52 -12.19
C VAL A 147 17.81 -18.10 -11.52
N LEU A 148 17.72 -19.42 -11.33
CA LEU A 148 16.60 -20.07 -10.63
C LEU A 148 16.44 -19.51 -9.21
N GLN A 149 17.54 -19.37 -8.47
CA GLN A 149 17.51 -18.87 -7.09
C GLN A 149 17.11 -17.40 -7.02
N ILE A 150 17.60 -16.56 -7.94
CA ILE A 150 17.20 -15.15 -8.03
C ILE A 150 15.71 -15.07 -8.40
N SER A 151 15.27 -15.79 -9.44
CA SER A 151 13.87 -15.79 -9.87
C SER A 151 12.93 -16.30 -8.79
N LEU A 152 13.29 -17.35 -8.03
CA LEU A 152 12.51 -17.84 -6.88
C LEU A 152 12.43 -16.79 -5.76
N THR A 153 13.54 -16.13 -5.45
CA THR A 153 13.58 -15.07 -4.43
C THR A 153 12.70 -13.90 -4.85
N THR A 154 12.85 -13.43 -6.09
CA THR A 154 12.03 -12.36 -6.67
C THR A 154 10.56 -12.76 -6.73
N TYR A 155 10.22 -13.99 -7.12
CA TYR A 155 8.85 -14.48 -7.15
C TYR A 155 8.21 -14.51 -5.75
N ASN A 156 8.93 -15.00 -4.75
CA ASN A 156 8.44 -15.06 -3.36
C ASN A 156 8.23 -13.64 -2.80
N ALA A 157 9.19 -12.73 -3.03
CA ALA A 157 9.08 -11.35 -2.60
C ALA A 157 7.94 -10.61 -3.33
N ALA A 158 7.84 -10.76 -4.65
CA ALA A 158 6.75 -10.18 -5.45
C ALA A 158 5.39 -10.72 -4.98
N THR A 159 5.28 -12.02 -4.70
CA THR A 159 4.05 -12.62 -4.16
C THR A 159 3.67 -12.01 -2.82
N ALA A 160 4.62 -11.82 -1.90
CA ALA A 160 4.36 -11.16 -0.62
C ALA A 160 3.88 -9.71 -0.81
N PHE A 161 4.54 -8.95 -1.69
CA PHE A 161 4.13 -7.58 -2.01
C PHE A 161 2.74 -7.54 -2.66
N VAL A 162 2.44 -8.43 -3.61
CA VAL A 162 1.11 -8.54 -4.22
C VAL A 162 0.04 -8.79 -3.16
N MET A 163 0.27 -9.70 -2.21
CA MET A 163 -0.68 -9.98 -1.12
C MET A 163 -0.92 -8.75 -0.23
N ILE A 164 0.15 -8.03 0.13
CA ILE A 164 0.04 -6.79 0.92
C ILE A 164 -0.74 -5.73 0.13
N PHE A 165 -0.35 -5.46 -1.12
CA PHE A 165 -1.00 -4.44 -1.94
C PHE A 165 -2.42 -4.79 -2.32
N HIS A 166 -2.77 -6.07 -2.46
CA HIS A 166 -4.14 -6.52 -2.65
C HIS A 166 -5.04 -6.14 -1.46
N PHE A 167 -4.57 -6.39 -0.24
CA PHE A 167 -5.28 -5.97 0.97
C PHE A 167 -5.39 -4.44 1.05
N LEU A 168 -4.30 -3.73 0.79
CA LEU A 168 -4.29 -2.26 0.82
C LEU A 168 -5.21 -1.65 -0.23
N GLU A 169 -5.27 -2.23 -1.43
CA GLU A 169 -6.17 -1.83 -2.51
C GLU A 169 -7.63 -2.01 -2.10
N PHE A 170 -7.98 -3.16 -1.51
CA PHE A 170 -9.31 -3.41 -0.99
C PHE A 170 -9.71 -2.37 0.05
N MET A 171 -8.84 -2.10 1.03
CA MET A 171 -9.09 -1.11 2.08
C MET A 171 -9.17 0.31 1.53
N ALA A 172 -8.31 0.68 0.58
CA ALA A 172 -8.34 1.98 -0.06
C ALA A 172 -9.60 2.18 -0.92
N GLY A 173 -10.03 1.15 -1.65
CA GLY A 173 -11.28 1.18 -2.42
C GLY A 173 -12.51 1.32 -1.53
N ALA A 174 -12.50 0.67 -0.36
CA ALA A 174 -13.52 0.87 0.67
C ALA A 174 -13.46 2.29 1.25
N ALA A 175 -12.25 2.81 1.50
CA ALA A 175 -12.05 4.16 2.03
C ALA A 175 -12.65 5.23 1.10
N VAL A 176 -12.38 5.17 -0.21
CA VAL A 176 -12.91 6.10 -1.21
C VAL A 176 -14.43 6.16 -1.20
N LYS A 177 -15.10 5.04 -0.94
CA LYS A 177 -16.56 4.95 -0.99
C LYS A 177 -17.22 5.31 0.34
N MET A 178 -16.60 4.97 1.46
CA MET A 178 -17.26 4.91 2.76
C MET A 178 -16.63 5.79 3.84
N ALA A 179 -15.33 6.10 3.78
CA ALA A 179 -14.65 6.74 4.90
C ALA A 179 -15.18 8.14 5.21
N VAL A 180 -15.39 8.98 4.19
CA VAL A 180 -15.92 10.34 4.37
C VAL A 180 -17.37 10.32 4.88
N PRO A 181 -18.31 9.55 4.29
CA PRO A 181 -19.65 9.39 4.85
C PRO A 181 -19.66 8.89 6.30
N LEU A 182 -18.85 7.88 6.62
CA LEU A 182 -18.78 7.32 7.98
C LEU A 182 -18.20 8.33 8.98
N LEU A 183 -17.19 9.10 8.60
CA LEU A 183 -16.67 10.21 9.42
C LEU A 183 -17.74 11.27 9.68
N ALA A 184 -18.46 11.70 8.64
CA ALA A 184 -19.50 12.72 8.78
C ALA A 184 -20.64 12.22 9.71
N LEU A 185 -21.12 10.99 9.49
CA LEU A 185 -22.16 10.38 10.32
C LEU A 185 -21.67 10.12 11.74
N SER A 186 -20.40 9.73 11.92
CA SER A 186 -19.78 9.57 13.22
C SER A 186 -19.84 10.88 14.02
N LEU A 187 -19.35 11.97 13.43
CA LEU A 187 -19.31 13.28 14.08
C LEU A 187 -20.72 13.76 14.47
N LEU A 188 -21.72 13.52 13.62
CA LEU A 188 -23.13 13.82 13.92
C LEU A 188 -23.69 12.93 15.04
N ALA A 189 -23.46 11.62 14.98
CA ALA A 189 -23.98 10.66 15.95
C ALA A 189 -23.38 10.85 17.34
N VAL A 190 -22.14 11.31 17.44
CA VAL A 190 -21.48 11.59 18.73
C VAL A 190 -22.16 12.75 19.48
N ILE A 191 -22.77 13.71 18.78
CA ILE A 191 -23.42 14.89 19.39
C ILE A 191 -24.61 14.49 20.27
N PHE A 192 -25.35 13.43 19.93
CA PHE A 192 -26.55 13.01 20.67
C PHE A 192 -26.23 11.87 21.64
N GLY A 193 -26.62 12.04 22.91
CA GLY A 193 -26.37 11.06 23.98
C GLY A 193 -26.69 9.61 23.61
N PRO A 194 -27.88 9.30 23.06
CA PRO A 194 -28.27 7.92 22.70
C PRO A 194 -27.45 7.29 21.57
N THR A 195 -26.85 8.08 20.68
CA THR A 195 -26.16 7.59 19.48
C THR A 195 -24.63 7.65 19.59
N ARG A 196 -24.09 7.98 20.77
CA ARG A 196 -22.64 8.12 21.00
C ARG A 196 -21.84 6.85 20.67
N ALA A 197 -22.33 5.70 21.11
CA ALA A 197 -21.66 4.42 20.86
C ALA A 197 -21.62 4.10 19.35
N LEU A 198 -22.73 4.38 18.64
CA LEU A 198 -22.79 4.25 17.19
C LEU A 198 -21.77 5.20 16.53
N GLY A 199 -21.69 6.45 16.98
CA GLY A 199 -20.73 7.42 16.48
C GLY A 199 -19.27 6.95 16.64
N GLY A 200 -18.93 6.36 17.78
CA GLY A 200 -17.61 5.75 17.99
C GLY A 200 -17.33 4.56 17.07
N ALA A 201 -18.32 3.68 16.85
CA ALA A 201 -18.18 2.55 15.93
C ALA A 201 -17.96 3.02 14.48
N LEU A 202 -18.73 4.02 14.02
CA LEU A 202 -18.57 4.60 12.69
C LEU A 202 -17.20 5.25 12.50
N LEU A 203 -16.68 5.92 13.55
CA LEU A 203 -15.32 6.48 13.54
C LEU A 203 -14.27 5.38 13.37
N PHE A 204 -14.41 4.29 14.12
CA PHE A 204 -13.50 3.15 14.02
C PHE A 204 -13.47 2.57 12.60
N PHE A 205 -14.64 2.34 11.99
CA PHE A 205 -14.70 1.84 10.62
C PHE A 205 -14.13 2.82 9.60
N ALA A 206 -14.31 4.13 9.79
CA ALA A 206 -13.64 5.08 8.92
C ALA A 206 -12.12 5.02 9.07
N LEU A 207 -11.61 4.98 10.30
CA LEU A 207 -10.18 4.95 10.60
C LEU A 207 -9.49 3.69 10.08
N ILE A 208 -10.09 2.51 10.25
CA ILE A 208 -9.51 1.25 9.77
C ILE A 208 -9.39 1.20 8.25
N MET A 209 -10.13 2.04 7.51
CA MET A 209 -9.99 2.19 6.05
C MET A 209 -9.01 3.30 5.65
N ILE A 210 -9.05 4.44 6.34
CA ILE A 210 -8.16 5.59 6.07
C ILE A 210 -6.71 5.22 6.35
N VAL A 211 -6.42 4.57 7.48
CA VAL A 211 -5.04 4.28 7.90
C VAL A 211 -4.31 3.40 6.87
N PRO A 212 -4.83 2.22 6.46
CA PRO A 212 -4.21 1.42 5.41
C PRO A 212 -4.10 2.15 4.07
N SER A 213 -5.05 3.01 3.70
CA SER A 213 -4.98 3.82 2.48
C SER A 213 -3.75 4.74 2.48
N TYR A 214 -3.48 5.41 3.59
CA TYR A 214 -2.26 6.22 3.72
C TYR A 214 -0.99 5.37 3.76
N ILE A 215 -1.00 4.24 4.48
CA ILE A 215 0.15 3.31 4.50
C ILE A 215 0.49 2.85 3.09
N GLY A 216 -0.52 2.40 2.33
CA GLY A 216 -0.30 1.93 0.96
C GLY A 216 0.19 3.02 0.02
N TYR A 217 -0.32 4.25 0.16
CA TYR A 217 0.16 5.39 -0.63
C TYR A 217 1.66 5.65 -0.40
N TYR A 218 2.10 5.64 0.86
CA TYR A 218 3.49 5.89 1.20
C TYR A 218 4.42 4.70 0.92
N LEU A 219 3.89 3.48 0.87
CA LEU A 219 4.62 2.29 0.42
C LEU A 219 4.68 2.16 -1.11
N ALA A 220 3.79 2.86 -1.84
CA ALA A 220 3.66 2.75 -3.29
C ALA A 220 4.98 2.98 -4.05
N PRO A 221 5.82 4.00 -3.72
CA PRO A 221 7.10 4.20 -4.39
C PRO A 221 8.03 2.98 -4.28
N VAL A 222 8.15 2.41 -3.07
CA VAL A 222 8.98 1.22 -2.82
C VAL A 222 8.46 0.02 -3.59
N GLY A 223 7.14 -0.18 -3.60
CA GLY A 223 6.51 -1.25 -4.38
C GLY A 223 6.74 -1.11 -5.88
N LYS A 224 6.68 0.12 -6.41
CA LYS A 224 6.94 0.42 -7.83
C LYS A 224 8.41 0.19 -8.21
N GLU A 225 9.35 0.64 -7.38
CA GLU A 225 10.78 0.39 -7.58
C GLU A 225 11.08 -1.12 -7.58
N PHE A 226 10.52 -1.86 -6.63
CA PHE A 226 10.67 -3.31 -6.58
C PHE A 226 10.05 -3.99 -7.81
N ALA A 227 8.85 -3.57 -8.23
CA ALA A 227 8.20 -4.13 -9.43
C ALA A 227 9.03 -3.88 -10.70
N ALA A 228 9.56 -2.67 -10.88
CA ALA A 228 10.43 -2.34 -12.01
C ALA A 228 11.69 -3.20 -12.03
N TRP A 229 12.40 -3.28 -10.89
CA TRP A 229 13.57 -4.14 -10.74
C TRP A 229 13.23 -5.62 -11.01
N GLY A 230 12.10 -6.10 -10.49
CA GLY A 230 11.64 -7.47 -10.69
C GLY A 230 11.33 -7.81 -12.15
N VAL A 231 10.86 -6.84 -12.95
CA VAL A 231 10.65 -7.02 -14.40
C VAL A 231 11.97 -6.94 -15.17
N GLU A 232 12.90 -6.07 -14.77
CA GLU A 232 14.22 -5.96 -15.42
C GLU A 232 15.12 -7.18 -15.18
N THR A 233 14.89 -7.94 -14.12
CA THR A 233 15.73 -9.06 -13.69
C THR A 233 15.15 -10.45 -13.97
N ALA A 234 13.88 -10.53 -14.41
CA ALA A 234 13.19 -11.79 -14.73
C ALA A 234 13.18 -12.07 -16.23
#